data_AF-A0AAD7RAP2-F1
#
_entry.id   AF-A0AAD7RAP2-F1
#
_cell.length_a   1.000
_cell.length_b   1.000
_cell.length_c   1.000
_cell.angle_alpha   90.00
_cell.angle_beta   90.00
_cell.angle_gamma   90.00
#
_symmetry.space_group_name_H-M   'P 1'
#
loop_
_entity.id
_entity.type
_entity.pdbx_description
1 polymer ?
#
loop_
_entity_poly.entity_id
_entity_poly.type
_entity_poly.pdbx_seq_one_letter_code
_entity_poly.pdbx_strand_id
1 'polypeptide(L)'
;MKGLEGEEESTFYEPIKKNRVDFFRQVPASVDSSKQKVLKEDCQLFSKLFISCQSRECDLKEFFRHENQSHPAALSDGGKLHTCQKSHLTTILESQVTTPEAEPDADTIIIDGAALVNSLPPRSSKTFEEYAMLDVLPTIQAYSIKYKRTDIVFDVYRPSSLKAETRSKRGRGLEKKVF
;
A
#
# COMPACT_ATOMS: atom_id res chain seq x y z
N MET A 1 18.46 -2.90 73.36
CA MET A 1 19.88 -3.05 72.98
C MET A 1 19.97 -2.96 71.46
N LYS A 2 20.83 -2.05 71.00
CA LYS A 2 21.43 -1.88 69.66
C LYS A 2 20.50 -1.62 68.46
N GLY A 3 20.77 -0.50 67.78
CA GLY A 3 20.41 -0.34 66.37
C GLY A 3 20.15 1.08 65.86
N LEU A 4 20.63 2.14 66.52
CA LEU A 4 20.70 3.49 65.95
C LEU A 4 22.17 3.91 65.96
N GLU A 5 22.94 3.44 64.99
CA GLU A 5 24.28 3.93 64.69
C GLU A 5 24.36 4.11 63.17
N GLY A 6 24.46 5.36 62.71
CA GLY A 6 24.79 5.67 61.33
C GLY A 6 23.91 6.72 60.61
N GLU A 7 23.49 7.80 61.27
CA GLU A 7 23.25 9.05 60.53
C GLU A 7 24.58 9.82 60.51
N GLU A 8 25.33 9.72 59.41
CA GLU A 8 26.46 10.62 59.18
C GLU A 8 25.92 12.05 59.01
N GLU A 9 26.21 12.92 59.98
CA GLU A 9 25.97 14.36 59.85
C GLU A 9 26.81 14.90 58.69
N SER A 10 26.17 15.15 57.55
CA SER A 10 26.82 15.77 56.39
C SER A 10 27.29 17.18 56.73
N THR A 11 28.59 17.41 56.72
CA THR A 11 29.17 18.74 57.01
C THR A 11 29.05 19.67 55.81
N PHE A 12 28.94 21.00 56.05
CA PHE A 12 28.77 22.01 54.99
C PHE A 12 29.89 21.99 53.93
N TYR A 13 31.08 21.50 54.29
CA TYR A 13 32.25 21.44 53.42
C TYR A 13 32.41 20.12 52.68
N GLU A 14 31.45 19.20 52.80
CA GLU A 14 31.50 17.95 52.05
C GLU A 14 31.27 18.18 50.55
N PRO A 15 32.10 17.57 49.69
CA PRO A 15 31.91 17.65 48.26
C PRO A 15 30.60 16.94 47.85
N ILE A 16 29.71 17.69 47.20
CA ILE A 16 28.41 17.20 46.74
C ILE A 16 28.61 16.02 45.79
N LYS A 17 28.17 14.81 46.20
CA LYS A 17 28.18 13.65 45.32
C LYS A 17 27.26 13.91 44.12
N LYS A 18 27.83 13.84 42.92
CA LYS A 18 27.08 14.04 41.68
C LYS A 18 25.97 13.01 41.57
N ASN A 19 24.72 13.45 41.66
CA ASN A 19 23.57 12.58 41.54
C ASN A 19 23.48 12.05 40.10
N ARG A 20 23.76 10.76 39.89
CA ARG A 20 23.54 10.09 38.60
C ARG A 20 22.08 9.65 38.52
N VAL A 21 21.20 10.63 38.41
CA VAL A 21 19.85 10.35 37.93
C VAL A 21 19.96 10.10 36.44
N ASP A 22 19.53 8.93 35.99
CA ASP A 22 19.34 8.63 34.57
C ASP A 22 18.26 9.58 34.05
N PHE A 23 18.65 10.76 33.60
CA PHE A 23 17.75 11.65 32.88
C PHE A 23 17.29 10.91 31.64
N PHE A 24 15.96 10.83 31.49
CA PHE A 24 15.22 10.28 30.34
C PHE A 24 16.08 9.40 29.45
N ARG A 25 16.00 8.09 29.67
CA ARG A 25 16.55 7.09 28.76
C ARG A 25 16.10 7.49 27.34
N GLN A 26 16.99 8.14 26.58
CA GLN A 26 16.79 8.33 25.16
C GLN A 26 16.95 6.92 24.61
N VAL A 27 15.84 6.19 24.60
CA VAL A 27 15.70 5.06 23.69
C VAL A 27 16.06 5.67 22.33
N PRO A 28 17.10 5.20 21.63
CA PRO A 28 17.31 5.61 20.27
C PRO A 28 16.04 5.19 19.56
N ALA A 29 15.14 6.15 19.36
CA ALA A 29 13.89 5.86 18.76
C ALA A 29 14.27 5.36 17.37
N SER A 30 13.85 4.13 17.04
CA SER A 30 13.97 3.60 15.69
C SER A 30 12.97 4.37 14.81
N VAL A 31 13.07 5.69 14.80
CA VAL A 31 12.24 6.56 13.99
C VAL A 31 12.88 6.52 12.64
N ASP A 32 12.17 5.85 11.74
CA ASP A 32 12.40 5.92 10.31
C ASP A 32 12.71 7.39 9.93
N SER A 33 13.95 7.66 9.53
CA SER A 33 14.49 9.01 9.30
C SER A 33 13.67 9.78 8.27
N SER A 34 12.95 9.05 7.41
CA SER A 34 11.98 9.56 6.44
C SER A 34 10.81 10.30 7.12
N LYS A 35 10.21 9.73 8.17
CA LYS A 35 9.06 10.34 8.88
C LYS A 35 9.44 11.63 9.60
N GLN A 36 10.66 11.68 10.13
CA GLN A 36 11.17 12.90 10.78
C GLN A 36 11.38 14.04 9.78
N LYS A 37 11.72 13.71 8.52
CA LYS A 37 11.86 14.71 7.45
C LYS A 37 10.51 15.31 7.07
N VAL A 38 9.48 14.47 6.89
CA VAL A 38 8.11 14.91 6.61
C VAL A 38 7.60 15.86 7.70
N LEU A 39 7.79 15.49 8.97
CA LEU A 39 7.35 16.33 10.10
C LEU A 39 8.06 17.70 10.14
N LYS A 40 9.33 17.77 9.74
CA LYS A 40 10.06 19.04 9.62
C LYS A 40 9.50 19.90 8.49
N GLU A 41 9.18 19.30 7.35
CA GLU A 41 8.57 19.99 6.20
C GLU A 41 7.18 20.53 6.56
N ASP A 42 6.36 19.75 7.26
CA ASP A 42 5.05 20.17 7.77
C ASP A 42 5.18 21.34 8.76
N CYS A 43 6.12 21.24 9.70
CA CYS A 43 6.35 22.31 10.68
C CYS A 43 6.80 23.62 10.00
N GLN A 44 7.62 23.53 8.95
CA GLN A 44 7.99 24.68 8.12
C GLN A 44 6.80 25.26 7.35
N LEU A 45 5.94 24.42 6.79
CA LEU A 45 4.73 24.84 6.09
C LEU A 45 3.79 25.61 7.03
N PHE A 46 3.50 25.06 8.22
CA PHE A 46 2.64 25.69 9.21
C PHE A 46 3.23 26.98 9.77
N SER A 47 4.56 27.04 9.96
CA SER A 47 5.24 28.27 10.39
C SER A 47 5.07 29.39 9.35
N LYS A 48 5.20 29.07 8.06
CA LYS A 48 4.97 30.03 6.97
C LYS A 48 3.52 30.48 6.90
N LEU A 49 2.58 29.55 7.09
CA LEU A 49 1.14 29.84 7.13
C LEU A 49 0.79 30.78 8.29
N PHE A 50 1.36 30.55 9.47
CA PHE A 50 1.13 31.41 10.63
C PHE A 50 1.55 32.86 10.37
N ILE A 51 2.72 33.05 9.74
CA ILE A 51 3.21 34.39 9.36
C ILE A 51 2.31 35.01 8.27
N SER A 52 1.85 34.22 7.28
CA SER A 52 0.98 34.74 6.23
C SER A 52 -0.37 35.19 6.79
N CYS A 53 -0.94 34.46 7.76
CA CYS A 53 -2.20 34.81 8.41
C CYS A 53 -2.13 36.11 9.22
N GLN A 54 -0.95 36.49 9.73
CA GLN A 54 -0.77 37.77 10.43
C GLN A 54 -0.72 38.97 9.46
N SER A 55 -0.29 38.75 8.22
CA SER A 55 -0.07 39.83 7.24
C SER A 55 -1.18 39.98 6.21
N ARG A 56 -1.94 38.91 5.98
CA ARG A 56 -3.05 38.83 5.04
C ARG A 56 -4.14 38.10 5.78
N GLU A 57 -5.29 38.73 6.02
CA GLU A 57 -6.45 38.13 6.67
C GLU A 57 -6.87 36.82 5.98
N CYS A 58 -6.20 35.72 6.33
CA CYS A 58 -6.27 34.47 5.59
C CYS A 58 -7.37 33.62 6.21
N ASP A 59 -8.32 33.18 5.39
CA ASP A 59 -9.35 32.25 5.84
C ASP A 59 -8.75 30.84 6.00
N LEU A 60 -8.40 30.51 7.24
CA LEU A 60 -7.92 29.19 7.61
C LEU A 60 -8.92 28.08 7.28
N LYS A 61 -10.23 28.35 7.30
CA LYS A 61 -11.23 27.33 6.97
C LYS A 61 -11.15 26.94 5.51
N GLU A 62 -11.06 27.93 4.61
CA GLU A 62 -10.89 27.67 3.18
C GLU A 62 -9.51 27.05 2.89
N PHE A 63 -8.45 27.48 3.58
CA PHE A 63 -7.13 26.87 3.44
C PHE A 63 -7.14 25.37 3.81
N PHE A 64 -7.65 25.00 5.00
CA PHE A 64 -7.69 23.60 5.46
C PHE A 64 -8.74 22.74 4.74
N ARG A 65 -9.61 23.34 3.94
CA ARG A 65 -10.55 22.61 3.08
C ARG A 65 -9.83 21.86 1.95
N HIS A 66 -8.66 22.34 1.54
CA HIS A 66 -7.88 21.76 0.45
C HIS A 66 -6.63 21.05 0.96
N GLU A 67 -6.18 20.04 0.22
CA GLU A 67 -4.90 19.38 0.52
C GLU A 67 -3.74 20.25 0.00
N ASN A 68 -3.07 20.98 0.90
CA ASN A 68 -2.02 21.95 0.55
C ASN A 68 -0.61 21.36 0.42
N GLN A 69 -0.52 20.02 0.32
CA GLN A 69 0.74 19.32 0.14
C GLN A 69 1.02 19.10 -1.36
N SER A 70 2.29 18.93 -1.72
CA SER A 70 2.68 18.62 -3.11
C SER A 70 2.08 17.32 -3.63
N HIS A 71 1.71 16.42 -2.72
CA HIS A 71 1.03 15.18 -3.00
C HIS A 71 -0.14 15.03 -2.02
N PRO A 72 -1.36 14.69 -2.48
CA PRO A 72 -2.51 14.51 -1.60
C PRO A 72 -2.24 13.38 -0.58
N ALA A 73 -2.32 13.72 0.71
CA ALA A 73 -2.17 12.78 1.82
C ALA A 73 -3.32 11.76 1.87
N ALA A 74 -4.49 12.10 1.32
CA ALA A 74 -5.60 11.15 1.21
C ALA A 74 -5.30 10.01 0.21
N LEU A 75 -4.41 10.25 -0.75
CA LEU A 75 -4.13 9.32 -1.86
C LEU A 75 -2.73 8.73 -1.82
N SER A 76 -1.78 9.37 -1.13
CA SER A 76 -0.38 9.01 -1.18
C SER A 76 0.39 9.35 0.10
N ASP A 77 1.42 8.55 0.38
CA ASP A 77 2.41 8.81 1.42
C ASP A 77 3.69 9.31 0.75
N GLY A 78 3.98 10.61 0.86
CA GLY A 78 5.16 11.23 0.26
C GLY A 78 5.25 11.06 -1.28
N GLY A 79 4.11 11.11 -1.98
CA GLY A 79 4.02 10.90 -3.42
C GLY A 79 3.94 9.42 -3.85
N LYS A 80 4.02 8.48 -2.91
CA LYS A 80 3.76 7.07 -3.17
C LYS A 80 2.28 6.76 -2.94
N LEU A 81 1.54 6.49 -4.02
CA LEU A 81 0.12 6.13 -3.94
C LEU A 81 -0.13 4.98 -2.97
N HIS A 82 -1.17 5.10 -2.15
CA HIS A 82 -1.63 4.03 -1.29
C HIS A 82 -2.06 2.83 -2.15
N THR A 83 -1.49 1.67 -1.86
CA THR A 83 -1.87 0.42 -2.51
C THR A 83 -2.92 -0.28 -1.66
N CYS A 84 -4.08 -0.58 -2.23
CA CYS A 84 -5.07 -1.44 -1.61
C CYS A 84 -5.01 -2.85 -2.21
N GLN A 85 -5.30 -3.85 -1.38
CA GLN A 85 -5.52 -5.20 -1.86
C GLN A 85 -6.96 -5.30 -2.36
N LYS A 86 -7.16 -5.03 -3.66
CA LYS A 86 -8.49 -4.98 -4.29
C LYS A 86 -9.33 -6.25 -4.05
N SER A 87 -8.70 -7.41 -3.88
CA SER A 87 -9.40 -8.66 -3.59
C SER A 87 -10.19 -8.63 -2.28
N HIS A 88 -9.82 -7.80 -1.30
CA HIS A 88 -10.64 -7.64 -0.08
C HIS A 88 -11.99 -7.01 -0.36
N LEU A 89 -12.10 -6.17 -1.40
CA LEU A 89 -13.38 -5.61 -1.82
C LEU A 89 -14.27 -6.67 -2.44
N THR A 90 -13.70 -7.66 -3.13
CA THR A 90 -14.45 -8.75 -3.75
C THR A 90 -15.32 -9.47 -2.71
N THR A 91 -14.74 -9.88 -1.58
CA THR A 91 -15.49 -10.54 -0.50
C THR A 91 -16.61 -9.67 0.08
N ILE A 92 -16.35 -8.35 0.22
CA ILE A 92 -17.38 -7.41 0.68
C ILE A 92 -18.51 -7.32 -0.34
N LEU A 93 -18.19 -7.15 -1.62
CA LEU A 93 -19.19 -7.03 -2.68
C LEU A 93 -20.00 -8.32 -2.87
N GLU A 94 -19.36 -9.48 -2.83
CA GLU A 94 -20.01 -10.79 -2.88
C GLU A 94 -21.00 -10.98 -1.72
N SER A 95 -20.66 -10.49 -0.51
CA SER A 95 -21.60 -10.56 0.63
C SER A 95 -22.88 -9.75 0.44
N GLN A 96 -22.89 -8.77 -0.49
CA GLN A 96 -24.02 -7.89 -0.75
C GLN A 96 -24.87 -8.34 -1.95
N VAL A 97 -24.48 -9.41 -2.62
CA VAL A 97 -25.14 -9.88 -3.85
C VAL A 97 -25.53 -11.34 -3.69
N THR A 98 -26.77 -11.66 -4.04
CA THR A 98 -27.18 -13.06 -4.19
C THR A 98 -26.60 -13.61 -5.48
N THR A 99 -25.67 -14.55 -5.38
CA THR A 99 -25.16 -15.28 -6.54
C THR A 99 -26.28 -16.11 -7.16
N PRO A 100 -26.55 -15.99 -8.47
CA PRO A 100 -27.56 -16.81 -9.12
C PRO A 100 -27.18 -18.31 -9.02
N GLU A 101 -28.17 -19.16 -8.76
CA GLU A 101 -27.97 -20.62 -8.61
C GLU A 101 -27.56 -21.30 -9.92
N ALA A 102 -27.93 -20.70 -11.05
CA ALA A 102 -27.63 -21.21 -12.37
C ALA A 102 -26.94 -20.14 -13.24
N GLU A 103 -26.07 -20.61 -14.11
CA GLU A 103 -25.45 -19.78 -15.14
C GLU A 103 -26.55 -19.32 -16.12
N PRO A 104 -26.56 -18.04 -16.52
CA PRO A 104 -27.57 -17.54 -17.44
C PRO A 104 -27.45 -18.23 -18.80
N ASP A 105 -28.59 -18.53 -19.42
CA ASP A 105 -28.62 -18.97 -20.82
C ASP A 105 -28.17 -17.80 -21.70
N ALA A 106 -27.08 -17.99 -22.44
CA ALA A 106 -26.44 -16.95 -23.21
C ALA A 106 -25.90 -17.50 -24.53
N ASP A 107 -26.03 -16.71 -25.58
CA ASP A 107 -25.50 -17.05 -26.90
C ASP A 107 -24.02 -16.68 -27.08
N THR A 108 -23.52 -15.74 -26.28
CA THR A 108 -22.17 -15.17 -26.41
C THR A 108 -21.47 -15.12 -25.07
N ILE A 109 -20.20 -15.51 -25.06
CA ILE A 109 -19.30 -15.33 -23.92
C ILE A 109 -18.15 -14.39 -24.28
N ILE A 110 -17.80 -13.49 -23.36
CA ILE A 110 -16.63 -12.62 -23.45
C ILE A 110 -15.68 -13.00 -22.31
N ILE A 111 -14.48 -13.43 -22.67
CA ILE A 111 -13.48 -13.95 -21.74
C ILE A 111 -12.37 -12.91 -21.58
N ASP A 112 -12.07 -12.54 -20.33
CA ASP A 112 -10.82 -11.85 -20.00
C ASP A 112 -9.65 -12.84 -20.16
N GLY A 113 -8.90 -12.68 -21.25
CA GLY A 113 -7.81 -13.59 -21.61
C GLY A 113 -6.68 -13.61 -20.60
N ALA A 114 -6.40 -12.50 -19.92
CA ALA A 114 -5.37 -12.46 -18.89
C ALA A 114 -5.81 -13.22 -17.64
N ALA A 115 -7.09 -13.09 -17.25
CA ALA A 115 -7.66 -13.86 -16.16
C ALA A 115 -7.67 -15.37 -16.47
N LEU A 116 -8.07 -15.75 -17.70
CA LEU A 116 -8.08 -17.14 -18.15
C LEU A 116 -6.70 -17.79 -18.02
N VAL A 117 -5.66 -17.16 -18.59
CA VAL A 117 -4.27 -17.65 -18.52
C VAL A 117 -3.81 -17.78 -17.08
N ASN A 118 -4.07 -16.78 -16.23
CA ASN A 118 -3.69 -16.83 -14.82
C ASN A 118 -4.43 -17.92 -14.02
N SER A 119 -5.66 -18.25 -14.41
CA SER A 119 -6.46 -19.32 -13.79
C SER A 119 -6.01 -20.73 -14.20
N LEU A 120 -5.29 -20.84 -15.32
CA LEU A 120 -4.79 -22.09 -15.89
C LEU A 120 -3.27 -22.11 -15.82
N PRO A 121 -2.64 -22.28 -14.65
CA PRO A 121 -1.18 -22.30 -14.57
C PRO A 121 -0.62 -23.49 -15.37
N PRO A 122 0.53 -23.34 -16.06
CA PRO A 122 1.20 -24.45 -16.74
C PRO A 122 1.50 -25.57 -15.74
N ARG A 123 1.04 -26.79 -16.04
CA ARG A 123 1.24 -27.94 -15.15
C ARG A 123 2.46 -28.75 -15.52
N SER A 124 2.48 -29.23 -16.77
CA SER A 124 3.53 -30.12 -17.30
C SER A 124 4.16 -29.60 -18.60
N SER A 125 3.60 -28.53 -19.14
CA SER A 125 4.00 -27.89 -20.38
C SER A 125 5.39 -27.27 -20.25
N LYS A 126 6.31 -27.62 -21.15
CA LYS A 126 7.70 -27.14 -21.12
C LYS A 126 7.93 -25.89 -21.97
N THR A 127 7.01 -25.63 -22.90
CA THR A 127 7.06 -24.48 -23.80
C THR A 127 5.74 -23.73 -23.77
N PHE A 128 5.76 -22.46 -24.19
CA PHE A 128 4.53 -21.67 -24.33
C PHE A 128 3.56 -22.27 -25.36
N GLU A 129 4.09 -22.91 -26.40
CA GLU A 129 3.27 -23.61 -27.39
C GLU A 129 2.56 -24.81 -26.78
N GLU A 130 3.29 -25.66 -26.05
CA GLU A 130 2.70 -26.80 -25.33
C GLU A 130 1.64 -26.30 -24.32
N TYR A 131 1.95 -25.24 -23.57
CA TYR A 131 1.02 -24.65 -22.60
C TYR A 131 -0.26 -24.14 -23.27
N ALA A 132 -0.12 -23.42 -24.39
CA ALA A 132 -1.26 -22.94 -25.15
C ALA A 132 -2.12 -24.11 -25.68
N MET A 133 -1.47 -25.15 -26.21
CA MET A 133 -2.16 -26.29 -26.83
C MET A 133 -2.81 -27.24 -25.81
N LEU A 134 -2.18 -27.47 -24.67
CA LEU A 134 -2.60 -28.48 -23.71
C LEU A 134 -3.48 -27.92 -22.59
N ASP A 135 -3.26 -26.68 -22.18
CA ASP A 135 -3.95 -26.10 -21.01
C ASP A 135 -4.99 -25.04 -21.42
N VAL A 136 -4.63 -24.11 -22.32
CA VAL A 136 -5.47 -22.94 -22.64
C VAL A 136 -6.50 -23.23 -23.74
N LEU A 137 -6.07 -23.77 -24.89
CA LEU A 137 -6.94 -24.01 -26.05
C LEU A 137 -8.10 -24.98 -25.75
N PRO A 138 -7.91 -26.10 -25.03
CA PRO A 138 -9.01 -27.01 -24.73
C PRO A 138 -10.13 -26.32 -23.94
N THR A 139 -9.76 -25.41 -23.02
CA THR A 139 -10.72 -24.61 -22.25
C THR A 139 -11.51 -23.66 -23.16
N ILE A 140 -10.84 -22.97 -24.09
CA ILE A 140 -11.49 -22.10 -25.07
C ILE A 140 -12.42 -22.91 -25.99
N GLN A 141 -12.00 -24.09 -26.44
CA GLN A 141 -12.81 -24.97 -27.28
C GLN A 141 -14.09 -25.41 -26.57
N ALA A 142 -14.00 -25.76 -25.28
CA ALA A 142 -15.18 -26.10 -24.49
C ALA A 142 -16.20 -24.94 -24.46
N TYR A 143 -15.73 -23.69 -24.31
CA TYR A 143 -16.61 -22.52 -24.39
C TYR A 143 -17.20 -22.34 -25.79
N SER A 144 -16.42 -22.51 -26.85
CA SER A 144 -16.91 -22.39 -28.23
C SER A 144 -17.89 -23.49 -28.66
N ILE A 145 -17.92 -24.63 -27.96
CA ILE A 145 -18.97 -25.65 -28.14
C ILE A 145 -20.26 -25.24 -27.43
N LYS A 146 -20.13 -24.64 -26.24
CA LYS A 146 -21.26 -24.23 -25.40
C LYS A 146 -21.96 -22.96 -25.91
N TYR A 147 -21.18 -22.00 -26.41
CA TYR A 147 -21.65 -20.68 -26.82
C TYR A 147 -21.58 -20.52 -28.34
N LYS A 148 -22.56 -19.85 -28.95
CA LYS A 148 -22.56 -19.57 -30.39
C LYS A 148 -21.40 -18.65 -30.79
N ARG A 149 -20.95 -17.78 -29.88
CA ARG A 149 -19.82 -16.88 -30.06
C ARG A 149 -18.95 -16.81 -28.81
N THR A 150 -17.65 -16.94 -29.01
CA THR A 150 -16.62 -16.83 -27.97
C THR A 150 -15.66 -15.72 -28.34
N ASP A 151 -15.66 -14.63 -27.58
CA ASP A 151 -14.71 -13.52 -27.75
C ASP A 151 -13.68 -13.56 -26.62
N ILE A 152 -12.40 -13.43 -26.96
CA ILE A 152 -11.31 -13.36 -25.99
C ILE A 152 -10.69 -11.97 -26.06
N VAL A 153 -10.69 -11.27 -24.93
CA VAL A 153 -10.23 -9.89 -24.85
C VAL A 153 -8.98 -9.82 -23.98
N PHE A 154 -7.96 -9.15 -24.51
CA PHE A 154 -6.73 -8.86 -23.78
C PHE A 154 -6.60 -7.36 -23.55
N ASP A 155 -6.14 -6.99 -22.36
CA ASP A 155 -5.82 -5.62 -21.99
C ASP A 155 -4.73 -5.04 -22.90
N VAL A 156 -4.95 -3.83 -23.43
CA VAL A 156 -3.93 -3.07 -24.17
C VAL A 156 -3.24 -2.08 -23.23
N TYR A 157 -1.94 -2.28 -23.03
CA TYR A 157 -1.13 -1.41 -22.17
C TYR A 157 -0.55 -0.25 -22.98
N ARG A 158 -1.25 0.89 -22.98
CA ARG A 158 -0.73 2.12 -23.60
C ARG A 158 0.43 2.70 -22.78
N PRO A 159 1.53 3.17 -23.40
CA PRO A 159 2.72 3.65 -22.67
C PRO A 159 2.44 4.75 -21.66
N SER A 160 1.50 5.65 -21.95
CA SER A 160 1.09 6.75 -21.08
C SER A 160 0.10 6.37 -19.97
N SER A 161 -0.27 5.09 -19.85
CA SER A 161 -1.25 4.64 -18.85
C SER A 161 -0.60 4.26 -17.53
N LEU A 162 -1.30 4.52 -16.42
CA LEU A 162 -0.94 4.00 -15.09
C LEU A 162 -0.77 2.48 -15.07
N LYS A 163 -1.52 1.75 -15.93
CA LYS A 163 -1.39 0.29 -16.08
C LYS A 163 -0.02 -0.11 -16.62
N ALA A 164 0.55 0.65 -17.57
CA ALA A 164 1.87 0.35 -18.14
C ALA A 164 2.99 0.49 -17.10
N GLU A 165 2.98 1.57 -16.31
CA GLU A 165 3.95 1.76 -15.22
C GLU A 165 3.81 0.67 -14.14
N THR A 166 2.58 0.33 -13.76
CA THR A 166 2.29 -0.73 -12.79
C THR A 166 2.79 -2.09 -13.27
N ARG A 167 2.56 -2.43 -14.56
CA ARG A 167 3.09 -3.67 -15.18
C ARG A 167 4.63 -3.67 -15.18
N SER A 168 5.23 -2.55 -15.54
CA SER A 168 6.69 -2.39 -15.55
C SER A 168 7.31 -2.62 -14.16
N LYS A 169 6.66 -2.13 -13.09
CA LYS A 169 7.05 -2.42 -11.71
C LYS A 169 6.92 -3.90 -11.34
N ARG A 170 5.83 -4.57 -11.78
CA ARG A 170 5.64 -6.03 -11.55
C ARG A 170 6.68 -6.88 -12.26
N GLY A 171 7.03 -6.53 -13.50
CA GLY A 171 8.05 -7.25 -14.29
C GLY A 171 9.48 -7.09 -13.78
N ARG A 172 9.73 -6.13 -12.87
CA ARG A 172 11.02 -5.90 -12.21
C ARG A 172 11.11 -6.45 -10.78
N GLY A 173 10.02 -7.03 -10.25
CA GLY A 173 10.07 -7.74 -8.97
C GLY A 173 10.86 -9.05 -9.09
N LEU A 174 11.16 -9.71 -7.95
CA LEU A 174 11.73 -11.06 -7.94
C LEU A 174 10.96 -11.92 -8.94
N GLU A 175 11.63 -12.31 -10.02
CA GLU A 175 11.09 -13.21 -11.03
C GLU A 175 10.61 -14.46 -10.32
N LYS A 176 9.30 -14.55 -10.06
CA LYS A 176 8.70 -15.85 -9.79
C LYS A 176 8.87 -16.59 -11.11
N LYS A 177 9.80 -17.54 -11.12
CA LYS A 177 9.90 -18.56 -12.16
C LYS A 177 8.52 -19.15 -12.35
N VAL A 178 7.84 -18.68 -13.38
CA VAL A 178 6.73 -19.41 -13.98
C VAL A 178 7.44 -20.40 -14.88
N PHE A 179 7.67 -21.60 -14.33
CA PHE A 179 8.04 -22.75 -15.13
C PHE A 179 6.81 -23.24 -15.87
#